data_AF-A0AAD8IJH0-F1
#
_entry.id   AF-A0AAD8IJH0-F1
#
_cell.length_a   1.000
_cell.length_b   1.000
_cell.length_c   1.000
_cell.angle_alpha   90.00
_cell.angle_beta   90.00
_cell.angle_gamma   90.00
#
_symmetry.space_group_name_H-M   'P 1'
#
loop_
_entity.id
_entity.type
_entity.pdbx_description
1 polymer ?
#
loop_
_entity_poly.entity_id
_entity_poly.type
_entity_poly.pdbx_seq_one_letter_code
_entity_poly.pdbx_strand_id
1 'polypeptide(L)'
;MLPAPNKDLSGSNVYLGLGFDSISNDYKLLRIGFRYNPGVQAELYSSKADSWKEIQIPKTIKTAKRGIPNIVHAKPGILYMTLRSSYDILEVFRLQPIPDIAMSDILDFEGNVAMVFKSGEGSTLGLFVLNDICGEVPWTKLFNLEGDVKISRVVCYLGAGEFVIKRADDAVGTYTYNYKTRETKKYALDLTTCTKSAVNTYTESLVSLNGFKQQDESSK
;
A
#
# COMPACT_ATOMS: atom_id res chain seq x y z
N MET A 1 -4.07 13.73 24.16
CA MET A 1 -4.98 13.89 23.00
C MET A 1 -4.23 14.66 21.93
N LEU A 2 -4.34 14.30 20.66
CA LEU A 2 -3.76 15.06 19.56
C LEU A 2 -4.51 16.39 19.38
N PRO A 3 -3.84 17.47 18.92
CA PRO A 3 -4.51 18.72 18.57
C PRO A 3 -5.50 18.50 17.42
N ALA A 4 -6.55 19.32 17.39
CA ALA A 4 -7.54 19.29 16.32
C ALA A 4 -6.85 19.63 14.97
N PRO A 5 -7.18 18.94 13.88
CA PRO A 5 -6.67 19.31 12.56
C PRO A 5 -7.18 20.67 12.09
N ASN A 6 -6.40 21.39 11.26
CA ASN A 6 -6.82 22.72 10.81
C ASN A 6 -7.88 22.65 9.72
N LYS A 7 -7.90 21.59 8.90
CA LYS A 7 -8.92 21.40 7.86
C LYS A 7 -9.98 20.44 8.35
N ASP A 8 -11.22 20.91 8.29
CA ASP A 8 -12.37 20.03 8.29
C ASP A 8 -12.40 19.26 6.96
N LEU A 9 -12.35 17.94 7.04
CA LEU A 9 -12.45 17.03 5.90
C LEU A 9 -13.77 16.25 5.89
N SER A 10 -14.78 16.71 6.65
CA SER A 10 -16.14 16.17 6.62
C SER A 10 -16.68 16.08 5.19
N GLY A 11 -17.38 14.98 4.87
CA GLY A 11 -17.89 14.72 3.51
C GLY A 11 -16.83 14.39 2.45
N SER A 12 -15.55 14.24 2.83
CA SER A 12 -14.46 13.82 1.93
C SER A 12 -14.14 12.34 2.12
N ASN A 13 -13.61 11.70 1.09
CA ASN A 13 -12.85 10.47 1.28
C ASN A 13 -11.49 10.86 1.88
N VAL A 14 -11.25 10.48 3.14
CA VAL A 14 -10.02 10.79 3.87
C VAL A 14 -9.12 9.58 3.93
N TYR A 15 -7.86 9.78 3.57
CA TYR A 15 -6.80 8.79 3.68
C TYR A 15 -5.79 9.24 4.72
N LEU A 16 -5.33 8.28 5.51
CA LEU A 16 -4.37 8.48 6.60
C LEU A 16 -3.10 7.71 6.29
N GLY A 17 -1.96 8.35 6.52
CA GLY A 17 -0.66 7.70 6.50
C GLY A 17 0.12 8.06 7.75
N LEU A 18 0.63 7.06 8.47
CA LEU A 18 1.44 7.25 9.67
C LEU A 18 2.89 6.86 9.39
N GLY A 19 3.85 7.72 9.70
CA GLY A 19 5.26 7.40 9.47
C GLY A 19 6.16 7.97 10.56
N PHE A 20 7.33 7.37 10.74
CA PHE A 20 8.38 7.88 11.61
C PHE A 20 9.51 8.48 10.76
N ASP A 21 9.62 9.80 10.71
CA ASP A 21 10.72 10.48 10.02
C ASP A 21 11.99 10.37 10.84
N SER A 22 12.91 9.50 10.41
CA SER A 22 14.21 9.28 11.06
C SER A 22 15.15 10.47 10.95
N ILE A 23 15.00 11.34 9.95
CA ILE A 23 15.85 12.53 9.76
C ILE A 23 15.55 13.56 10.84
N SER A 24 14.26 13.79 11.12
CA SER A 24 13.83 14.75 12.16
C SER A 24 13.56 14.13 13.53
N ASN A 25 13.64 12.79 13.61
CA ASN A 25 13.27 11.97 14.77
C ASN A 25 11.86 12.31 15.26
N ASP A 26 10.88 12.16 14.37
CA ASP A 26 9.52 12.67 14.55
C ASP A 26 8.47 11.73 13.96
N TYR A 27 7.43 11.43 14.72
CA TYR A 27 6.24 10.77 14.17
C TYR A 27 5.37 11.77 13.44
N LYS A 28 4.96 11.39 12.23
CA LYS A 28 4.14 12.23 11.37
C LYS A 28 2.89 11.50 10.92
N LEU A 29 1.78 12.23 10.89
CA LEU A 29 0.49 11.72 10.42
C LEU A 29 0.01 12.58 9.25
N LEU A 30 -0.03 11.98 8.08
CA LEU A 30 -0.56 12.58 6.86
C LEU A 30 -2.06 12.34 6.76
N ARG A 31 -2.83 13.40 6.52
CA ARG A 31 -4.24 13.37 6.14
C ARG A 31 -4.37 13.87 4.72
N ILE A 32 -5.00 13.10 3.83
CA ILE A 32 -5.36 13.55 2.48
C ILE A 32 -6.87 13.42 2.29
N GLY A 33 -7.56 14.52 2.03
CA GLY A 33 -8.99 14.55 1.73
C GLY A 33 -9.25 14.81 0.24
N PHE A 34 -10.05 13.96 -0.39
CA PHE A 34 -10.51 14.14 -1.77
C PHE A 34 -11.94 14.70 -1.79
N ARG A 35 -12.11 15.98 -2.15
CA ARG A 35 -13.41 16.65 -2.31
C ARG A 35 -13.75 16.90 -3.78
N TYR A 36 -15.04 16.98 -4.10
CA TYR A 36 -15.53 17.41 -5.42
C TYR A 36 -15.16 18.88 -5.72
N ASN A 37 -15.04 19.70 -4.68
CA ASN A 37 -14.62 21.10 -4.71
C ASN A 37 -14.25 21.48 -3.26
N PRO A 38 -13.05 22.01 -2.94
CA PRO A 38 -12.03 22.65 -3.79
C PRO A 38 -10.92 21.71 -4.32
N GLY A 39 -11.15 20.40 -4.37
CA GLY A 39 -10.18 19.41 -4.85
C GLY A 39 -9.52 18.61 -3.73
N VAL A 40 -8.26 18.23 -3.92
CA VAL A 40 -7.48 17.44 -2.94
C VAL A 40 -6.79 18.37 -1.93
N GLN A 41 -6.97 18.09 -0.64
CA GLN A 41 -6.34 18.81 0.47
C GLN A 41 -5.49 17.85 1.28
N ALA A 42 -4.35 18.31 1.79
CA ALA A 42 -3.52 17.49 2.68
C ALA A 42 -2.93 18.30 3.83
N GLU A 43 -2.85 17.65 4.97
CA GLU A 43 -2.23 18.16 6.18
C GLU A 43 -1.30 17.12 6.79
N LEU A 44 -0.20 17.57 7.35
CA LEU A 44 0.77 16.74 8.03
C LEU A 44 0.83 17.19 9.50
N TYR A 45 0.52 16.27 10.40
CA TYR A 45 0.84 16.44 11.81
C TYR A 45 2.29 16.04 12.06
N SER A 46 2.96 16.77 12.95
CA SER A 46 4.26 16.45 13.49
C SER A 46 4.13 16.29 15.01
N SER A 47 4.57 15.16 15.56
CA SER A 47 4.56 14.90 17.00
C SER A 47 5.51 15.83 17.75
N LYS A 48 6.64 16.18 17.13
CA LYS A 48 7.67 17.05 17.68
C LYS A 48 7.23 18.51 17.72
N ALA A 49 6.54 18.97 16.68
CA ALA A 49 5.98 20.33 16.64
C ALA A 49 4.57 20.42 17.28
N ASP A 50 4.00 19.28 17.69
CA ASP A 50 2.64 19.10 18.17
C ASP A 50 1.60 19.95 17.43
N SER A 51 1.66 19.93 16.10
CA SER A 51 0.83 20.79 15.26
C SER A 51 0.59 20.21 13.88
N TRP A 52 -0.53 20.63 13.29
CA TRP A 52 -0.90 20.34 11.91
C TRP A 52 -0.38 21.42 10.98
N LYS A 53 0.22 21.03 9.87
CA LYS A 53 0.64 21.93 8.81
C LYS A 53 0.02 21.53 7.48
N GLU A 54 -0.56 22.49 6.77
CA GLU A 54 -1.01 22.28 5.39
C GLU A 54 0.19 22.00 4.48
N ILE A 55 0.07 20.97 3.64
CA ILE A 55 1.11 20.62 2.68
C ILE A 55 0.61 20.83 1.26
N GLN A 56 1.52 21.25 0.39
CA GLN A 56 1.20 21.43 -1.02
C GLN A 56 1.14 20.07 -1.71
N ILE A 57 0.02 19.84 -2.40
CA ILE A 57 -0.17 18.65 -3.21
C ILE A 57 0.20 18.97 -4.66
N PRO A 58 1.01 18.12 -5.33
CA PRO A 58 1.26 18.22 -6.76
C PRO A 58 -0.03 18.36 -7.58
N LYS A 59 0.01 19.19 -8.63
CA LYS A 59 -1.18 19.46 -9.48
C LYS A 59 -1.75 18.19 -10.12
N THR A 60 -0.91 17.21 -10.41
CA THR A 60 -1.26 15.88 -10.96
C THR A 60 -2.22 15.11 -10.05
N ILE A 61 -2.02 15.17 -8.73
CA ILE A 61 -2.90 14.53 -7.74
C ILE A 61 -4.21 15.30 -7.60
N LYS A 62 -4.22 16.62 -7.78
CA LYS A 62 -5.46 17.42 -7.74
C LYS A 62 -6.47 17.01 -8.81
N THR A 63 -5.99 16.45 -9.93
CA THR A 63 -6.79 15.94 -11.04
C THR A 63 -7.12 14.45 -10.95
N ALA A 64 -6.58 13.74 -9.95
CA ALA A 64 -6.83 12.32 -9.75
C ALA A 64 -8.32 12.06 -9.48
N LYS A 65 -8.95 11.18 -10.28
CA LYS A 65 -10.32 10.71 -10.07
C LYS A 65 -10.39 9.82 -8.83
N ARG A 66 -11.58 9.75 -8.23
CA ARG A 66 -11.87 8.95 -7.03
C ARG A 66 -11.37 7.51 -7.18
N GLY A 67 -10.35 7.15 -6.40
CA GLY A 67 -9.89 5.78 -6.19
C GLY A 67 -9.47 5.60 -4.74
N ILE A 68 -9.57 4.37 -4.23
CA ILE A 68 -8.99 3.99 -2.94
C ILE A 68 -7.49 3.82 -3.18
N PRO A 69 -6.62 4.61 -2.52
CA PRO A 69 -5.20 4.42 -2.61
C PRO A 69 -4.78 3.19 -1.83
N ASN A 70 -3.80 2.48 -2.37
CA ASN A 70 -3.02 1.54 -1.58
C ASN A 70 -1.85 2.28 -0.96
N ILE A 71 -1.61 2.00 0.32
CA ILE A 71 -0.58 2.62 1.14
C ILE A 71 0.36 1.51 1.60
N VAL A 72 1.65 1.70 1.40
CA VAL A 72 2.70 0.76 1.82
C VAL A 72 3.74 1.49 2.66
N HIS A 73 4.15 0.82 3.74
CA HIS A 73 5.19 1.25 4.67
C HIS A 73 6.45 0.38 4.50
N ALA A 74 7.01 0.34 3.29
CA ALA A 74 8.17 -0.49 3.03
C ALA A 74 9.47 0.07 3.65
N LYS A 75 9.63 1.40 3.65
CA LYS A 75 10.79 2.07 4.25
C LYS A 75 10.38 2.89 5.48
N PRO A 76 11.14 2.83 6.59
CA PRO A 76 10.89 3.67 7.76
C PRO A 76 10.83 5.15 7.38
N GLY A 77 9.74 5.81 7.74
CA GLY A 77 9.55 7.25 7.53
C GLY A 77 9.08 7.68 6.16
N ILE A 78 8.93 6.73 5.23
CA ILE A 78 8.43 7.02 3.90
C ILE A 78 7.08 6.36 3.72
N LEU A 79 6.07 7.21 3.51
CA LEU A 79 4.75 6.79 3.09
C LEU A 79 4.74 6.71 1.57
N TYR A 80 4.37 5.55 1.03
CA TYR A 80 4.14 5.38 -0.40
C TYR A 80 2.66 5.14 -0.66
N MET A 81 2.10 5.91 -1.59
CA MET A 81 0.68 5.86 -1.93
C MET A 81 0.48 5.76 -3.44
N THR A 82 -0.26 4.74 -3.91
CA THR A 82 -0.69 4.67 -5.32
C THR A 82 -2.09 5.26 -5.46
N LEU A 83 -2.30 6.15 -6.43
CA LEU A 83 -3.61 6.71 -6.74
C LEU A 83 -4.15 6.05 -8.02
N ARG A 84 -5.16 5.17 -7.92
CA ARG A 84 -5.66 4.35 -9.06
C ARG A 84 -6.07 5.10 -10.34
N SER A 85 -6.18 6.42 -10.31
CA SER A 85 -6.56 7.24 -11.47
C SER A 85 -5.42 8.09 -12.05
N SER A 86 -4.27 8.13 -11.38
CA SER A 86 -3.08 8.87 -11.79
C SER A 86 -1.94 7.92 -11.50
N TYR A 87 -1.29 7.38 -12.53
CA TYR A 87 -0.18 6.43 -12.44
C TYR A 87 1.02 7.07 -11.74
N ASP A 88 0.88 7.32 -10.45
CA ASP A 88 1.73 8.17 -9.64
C ASP A 88 1.82 7.57 -8.24
N ILE A 89 3.05 7.45 -7.75
CA ILE A 89 3.32 7.17 -6.33
C ILE A 89 3.61 8.49 -5.64
N LEU A 90 2.95 8.74 -4.51
CA LEU A 90 3.39 9.76 -3.58
C LEU A 90 4.32 9.12 -2.55
N GLU A 91 5.62 9.33 -2.73
CA GLU A 91 6.61 9.32 -1.64
C GLU A 91 6.45 10.64 -0.89
N VAL A 92 6.73 10.70 0.42
CA VAL A 92 6.58 11.93 1.22
C VAL A 92 7.32 13.10 0.51
N PHE A 93 6.53 13.90 -0.22
CA PHE A 93 6.88 15.04 -1.10
C PHE A 93 7.37 14.79 -2.54
N ARG A 94 7.29 13.57 -3.10
CA ARG A 94 7.66 13.32 -4.51
C ARG A 94 6.66 12.44 -5.24
N LEU A 95 6.29 12.89 -6.44
CA LEU A 95 5.44 12.16 -7.36
C LEU A 95 6.34 11.36 -8.30
N GLN A 96 6.20 10.04 -8.31
CA GLN A 96 6.93 9.17 -9.24
C GLN A 96 5.96 8.58 -10.27
N PRO A 97 6.21 8.76 -11.58
CA PRO A 97 5.38 8.14 -12.60
C PRO A 97 5.50 6.62 -12.52
N ILE A 98 4.35 5.95 -12.61
CA ILE A 98 4.20 4.51 -12.71
C ILE A 98 3.98 4.19 -14.19
N PRO A 99 4.58 3.12 -14.73
CA PRO A 99 4.22 2.63 -16.07
C PRO A 99 2.71 2.34 -16.20
N ASP A 100 2.11 2.73 -17.33
CA ASP A 100 0.68 2.53 -17.65
C ASP A 100 0.22 1.05 -17.66
N ILE A 101 1.17 0.11 -17.69
CA ILE A 101 0.94 -1.33 -17.78
C ILE A 101 1.08 -2.06 -16.43
N ALA A 102 0.80 -1.35 -15.35
CA ALA A 102 0.78 -1.89 -13.98
C ALA A 102 -0.29 -2.97 -13.81
N MET A 103 0.13 -4.10 -13.25
CA MET A 103 -0.69 -5.28 -12.93
C MET A 103 -0.95 -5.43 -11.43
N SER A 104 -0.37 -4.54 -10.62
CA SER A 104 -0.61 -4.41 -9.19
C SER A 104 -0.75 -2.94 -8.81
N ASP A 105 -1.34 -2.69 -7.66
CA ASP A 105 -1.06 -1.46 -6.92
C ASP A 105 0.34 -1.61 -6.23
N ILE A 106 0.79 -0.62 -5.46
CA ILE A 106 2.03 -0.76 -4.66
C ILE A 106 1.97 -1.93 -3.66
N LEU A 107 3.09 -2.63 -3.53
CA LEU A 107 3.29 -3.79 -2.68
C LEU A 107 4.43 -3.52 -1.68
N ASP A 108 4.29 -4.05 -0.47
CA ASP A 108 5.43 -4.29 0.41
C ASP A 108 6.03 -5.64 0.05
N PHE A 109 7.21 -5.66 -0.56
CA PHE A 109 7.95 -6.87 -0.89
C PHE A 109 9.23 -6.94 -0.09
N GLU A 110 9.18 -7.70 1.02
CA GLU A 110 10.35 -7.94 1.88
C GLU A 110 11.02 -6.63 2.33
N GLY A 111 10.22 -5.62 2.70
CA GLY A 111 10.70 -4.31 3.12
C GLY A 111 11.07 -3.38 1.95
N ASN A 112 10.78 -3.77 0.72
CA ASN A 112 10.96 -2.94 -0.47
C ASN A 112 9.62 -2.52 -1.03
N VAL A 113 9.56 -1.29 -1.55
CA VAL A 113 8.44 -0.87 -2.38
C VAL A 113 8.52 -1.64 -3.69
N ALA A 114 7.48 -2.38 -4.02
CA ALA A 114 7.44 -3.14 -5.26
C ALA A 114 6.14 -2.94 -6.03
N MET A 115 6.21 -3.18 -7.34
CA MET A 115 5.07 -3.23 -8.24
C MET A 115 5.28 -4.30 -9.31
N VAL A 116 4.18 -4.82 -9.84
CA VAL A 116 4.20 -5.77 -10.94
C VAL A 116 3.80 -5.05 -12.23
N PHE A 117 4.64 -5.13 -13.24
CA PHE A 117 4.38 -4.57 -14.58
C PHE A 117 4.32 -5.68 -15.62
N LYS A 118 3.56 -5.48 -16.70
CA LYS A 118 3.82 -6.23 -17.94
C LYS A 118 5.15 -5.76 -18.53
N SER A 119 5.96 -6.69 -19.01
CA SER A 119 7.17 -6.36 -19.77
C SER A 119 6.78 -5.89 -21.19
N GLY A 120 7.40 -4.82 -21.70
CA GLY A 120 7.04 -4.25 -23.02
C GLY A 120 7.22 -5.19 -24.22
N GLU A 121 8.06 -6.22 -24.08
CA GLU A 121 8.34 -7.21 -25.13
C GLU A 121 7.48 -8.50 -25.04
N GLY A 122 6.49 -8.59 -24.14
CA GLY A 122 5.65 -9.79 -24.06
C GLY A 122 4.50 -9.74 -23.05
N SER A 123 3.78 -10.86 -22.90
CA SER A 123 2.78 -11.06 -21.84
C SER A 123 3.38 -11.34 -20.46
N THR A 124 4.71 -11.38 -20.36
CA THR A 124 5.44 -11.75 -19.14
C THR A 124 5.32 -10.66 -18.08
N LEU A 125 4.94 -11.05 -16.88
CA LEU A 125 4.87 -10.15 -15.73
C LEU A 125 6.22 -10.11 -15.03
N GLY A 126 6.70 -8.91 -14.70
CA GLY A 126 7.90 -8.71 -13.89
C GLY A 126 7.56 -8.06 -12.57
N LEU A 127 8.21 -8.51 -11.50
CA LEU A 127 8.25 -7.79 -10.22
C LEU A 127 9.40 -6.78 -10.27
N PHE A 128 9.09 -5.53 -9.93
CA PHE A 128 10.04 -4.44 -9.90
C PHE A 128 10.04 -3.81 -8.52
N VAL A 129 11.21 -3.39 -8.06
CA VAL A 129 11.38 -2.62 -6.82
C VAL A 129 11.74 -1.18 -7.12
N LEU A 130 11.24 -0.28 -6.29
CA LEU A 130 11.55 1.13 -6.37
C LEU A 130 12.95 1.37 -5.79
N ASN A 131 13.87 1.83 -6.63
CA ASN A 131 15.19 2.29 -6.22
C ASN A 131 15.10 3.67 -5.55
N ASP A 132 15.97 3.89 -4.57
CA ASP A 132 16.10 5.15 -3.84
C ASP A 132 16.77 6.29 -4.64
N ILE A 133 17.10 6.06 -5.90
CA ILE A 133 18.06 6.91 -6.62
C ILE A 133 17.31 7.97 -7.42
N CYS A 134 17.52 9.23 -7.04
CA CYS A 134 17.19 10.43 -7.80
C CYS A 134 17.66 10.32 -9.28
N GLY A 135 16.79 9.92 -10.21
CA GLY A 135 17.13 9.85 -11.64
C GLY A 135 16.30 8.86 -12.48
N GLU A 136 16.63 8.79 -13.78
CA GLU A 136 15.73 8.49 -14.92
C GLU A 136 15.00 7.14 -15.01
N VAL A 137 15.23 6.15 -14.14
CA VAL A 137 14.32 4.99 -14.06
C VAL A 137 14.28 4.48 -12.61
N PRO A 138 13.23 4.83 -11.84
CA PRO A 138 13.19 4.51 -10.42
C PRO A 138 12.83 3.04 -10.15
N TRP A 139 12.63 2.20 -11.17
CA TRP A 139 12.20 0.80 -11.02
C TRP A 139 13.23 -0.17 -11.55
N THR A 140 13.76 -1.04 -10.67
CA THR A 140 14.61 -2.17 -11.07
C THR A 140 13.81 -3.45 -11.06
N LYS A 141 13.84 -4.17 -12.18
CA LYS A 141 13.27 -5.51 -12.29
C LYS A 141 14.05 -6.48 -11.40
N LEU A 142 13.35 -7.22 -10.55
CA LEU A 142 13.93 -8.32 -9.78
C LEU A 142 13.88 -9.63 -10.57
N PHE A 143 12.68 -10.06 -10.96
CA PHE A 143 12.47 -11.32 -11.68
C PHE A 143 11.11 -11.31 -12.41
N ASN A 144 10.91 -12.33 -13.26
CA ASN A 144 9.62 -12.58 -13.89
C ASN A 144 8.73 -13.46 -13.01
N LEU A 145 7.44 -13.19 -12.95
CA LEU A 145 6.46 -14.12 -12.43
C LEU A 145 6.21 -15.17 -13.51
N GLU A 146 6.79 -16.36 -13.32
CA GLU A 146 6.76 -17.45 -14.29
C GLU A 146 5.68 -18.49 -13.95
N GLY A 147 5.18 -19.18 -14.97
CA GLY A 147 4.23 -20.29 -14.85
C GLY A 147 3.02 -20.15 -15.78
N ASP A 148 2.23 -21.21 -15.87
CA ASP A 148 1.07 -21.29 -16.78
C ASP A 148 -0.20 -20.62 -16.21
N VAL A 149 -0.03 -19.67 -15.29
CA VAL A 149 -1.13 -18.94 -14.67
C VAL A 149 -1.38 -17.62 -15.40
N LYS A 150 -2.61 -17.44 -15.89
CA LYS A 150 -3.04 -16.20 -16.53
C LYS A 150 -3.38 -15.15 -15.47
N ILE A 151 -2.39 -14.48 -14.92
CA ILE A 151 -2.58 -13.45 -13.88
C ILE A 151 -3.21 -12.20 -14.52
N SER A 152 -4.40 -11.82 -14.07
CA SER A 152 -5.05 -10.56 -14.45
C SER A 152 -4.70 -9.41 -13.51
N ARG A 153 -4.39 -9.72 -12.24
CA ARG A 153 -4.02 -8.73 -11.23
C ARG A 153 -3.26 -9.37 -10.08
N VAL A 154 -2.26 -8.67 -9.54
CA VAL A 154 -1.64 -8.99 -8.25
C VAL A 154 -2.21 -8.03 -7.19
N VAL A 155 -2.71 -8.60 -6.10
CA VAL A 155 -3.46 -7.89 -5.06
C VAL A 155 -2.53 -7.46 -3.92
N CYS A 156 -1.79 -8.39 -3.35
CA CYS A 156 -0.81 -8.12 -2.28
C CYS A 156 0.27 -9.23 -2.22
N TYR A 157 1.34 -8.97 -1.48
CA TYR A 157 2.34 -9.97 -1.09
C TYR A 157 2.12 -10.34 0.38
N LEU A 158 2.08 -11.64 0.69
CA LEU A 158 1.86 -12.16 2.04
C LEU A 158 3.16 -12.47 2.78
N GLY A 159 4.32 -12.32 2.12
CA GLY A 159 5.58 -12.86 2.61
C GLY A 159 5.82 -14.29 2.15
N ALA A 160 6.98 -14.84 2.51
CA ALA A 160 7.37 -16.23 2.26
C ALA A 160 7.26 -16.70 0.78
N GLY A 161 7.27 -15.77 -0.17
CA GLY A 161 7.11 -16.06 -1.59
C GLY A 161 5.69 -16.08 -2.12
N GLU A 162 4.68 -15.82 -1.29
CA GLU A 162 3.27 -15.89 -1.68
C GLU A 162 2.67 -14.54 -2.06
N PHE A 163 2.08 -14.49 -3.26
CA PHE A 163 1.25 -13.39 -3.74
C PHE A 163 -0.22 -13.79 -3.74
N VAL A 164 -1.09 -12.85 -3.42
CA VAL A 164 -2.53 -12.96 -3.72
C VAL A 164 -2.76 -12.41 -5.12
N ILE A 165 -3.42 -13.19 -5.97
CA ILE A 165 -3.67 -12.87 -7.38
C ILE A 165 -5.14 -13.05 -7.77
N LYS A 166 -5.52 -12.35 -8.84
CA LYS A 166 -6.68 -12.64 -9.66
C LYS A 166 -6.23 -13.24 -10.97
N ARG A 167 -7.03 -14.17 -11.49
CA ARG A 167 -6.79 -14.79 -12.79
C ARG A 167 -7.65 -14.14 -13.87
N ALA A 168 -7.22 -14.23 -15.11
CA ALA A 168 -7.97 -13.74 -16.27
C ALA A 168 -9.08 -14.71 -16.69
N ASP A 169 -8.96 -15.99 -16.33
CA ASP A 169 -9.91 -17.06 -16.66
C ASP A 169 -10.93 -17.36 -15.55
N ASP A 170 -10.76 -16.80 -14.35
CA ASP A 170 -11.73 -16.85 -13.26
C ASP A 170 -11.89 -15.43 -12.66
N ALA A 171 -12.98 -14.76 -13.02
CA ALA A 171 -13.27 -13.40 -12.59
C ALA A 171 -13.61 -13.29 -11.09
N VAL A 172 -14.06 -14.39 -10.48
CA VAL A 172 -14.52 -14.40 -9.08
C VAL A 172 -13.40 -14.89 -8.17
N GLY A 173 -12.73 -15.97 -8.57
CA GLY A 173 -11.70 -16.63 -7.78
C GLY A 173 -10.58 -15.70 -7.31
N THR A 174 -10.19 -15.89 -6.06
CA THR A 174 -8.94 -15.37 -5.50
C THR A 174 -7.98 -16.54 -5.37
N TYR A 175 -6.71 -16.34 -5.68
CA TYR A 175 -5.71 -17.40 -5.63
C TYR A 175 -4.46 -16.91 -4.91
N THR A 176 -3.73 -17.81 -4.29
CA THR A 176 -2.32 -17.59 -3.95
C THR A 176 -1.45 -18.13 -5.06
N TYR A 177 -0.36 -17.42 -5.34
CA TYR A 177 0.70 -17.82 -6.25
C TYR A 177 2.03 -17.71 -5.52
N ASN A 178 2.77 -18.81 -5.43
CA ASN A 178 4.10 -18.80 -4.84
C ASN A 178 5.14 -18.64 -5.96
N TYR A 179 5.90 -17.55 -5.98
CA TYR A 179 6.85 -17.29 -7.08
C TYR A 179 8.08 -18.21 -7.06
N LYS A 180 8.39 -18.82 -5.92
CA LYS A 180 9.53 -19.73 -5.76
C LYS A 180 9.20 -21.13 -6.30
N THR A 181 8.01 -21.65 -5.97
CA THR A 181 7.55 -22.97 -6.40
C THR A 181 6.71 -22.96 -7.67
N ARG A 182 6.22 -21.78 -8.07
CA ARG A 182 5.28 -21.56 -9.19
C ARG A 182 3.92 -22.21 -8.99
N GLU A 183 3.63 -22.67 -7.76
CA GLU A 183 2.35 -23.26 -7.41
C GLU A 183 1.27 -22.18 -7.30
N THR A 184 0.07 -22.52 -7.78
CA THR A 184 -1.12 -21.69 -7.61
C THR A 184 -2.18 -22.47 -6.85
N LYS A 185 -2.76 -21.88 -5.81
CA LYS A 185 -3.82 -22.50 -4.99
C LYS A 185 -5.01 -21.56 -4.91
N LYS A 186 -6.23 -22.09 -4.98
CA LYS A 186 -7.43 -21.27 -4.81
C LYS A 186 -7.50 -20.82 -3.35
N TYR A 187 -7.54 -19.52 -3.14
CA TYR A 187 -7.64 -18.92 -1.82
C TYR A 187 -9.09 -19.08 -1.33
N ALA A 188 -9.27 -19.64 -0.14
CA ALA A 188 -10.59 -19.96 0.40
C ALA A 188 -11.43 -18.72 0.72
N LEU A 189 -10.79 -17.57 0.94
CA LEU A 189 -11.47 -16.30 1.17
C LEU A 189 -11.72 -15.56 -0.14
N ASP A 190 -12.98 -15.25 -0.38
CA ASP A 190 -13.37 -14.38 -1.48
C ASP A 190 -13.13 -12.92 -1.12
N LEU A 191 -11.95 -12.41 -1.50
CA LEU A 191 -11.58 -11.02 -1.32
C LEU A 191 -12.30 -10.06 -2.30
N THR A 192 -13.16 -10.55 -3.22
CA THR A 192 -13.93 -9.66 -4.12
C THR A 192 -14.91 -8.76 -3.37
N THR A 193 -15.36 -9.15 -2.18
CA THR A 193 -16.26 -8.36 -1.34
C THR A 193 -15.51 -7.34 -0.48
N CYS A 194 -14.18 -7.46 -0.38
CA CYS A 194 -13.38 -6.59 0.46
C CYS A 194 -12.98 -5.33 -0.31
N THR A 195 -13.84 -4.32 -0.27
CA THR A 195 -13.54 -2.96 -0.76
C THR A 195 -12.46 -2.25 0.09
N LYS A 196 -12.02 -2.88 1.19
CA LYS A 196 -11.06 -2.33 2.16
C LYS A 196 -10.16 -3.44 2.70
N SER A 197 -9.11 -3.80 1.96
CA SER A 197 -8.10 -4.73 2.46
C SER A 197 -6.79 -3.97 2.70
N ALA A 198 -6.46 -3.74 3.97
CA ALA A 198 -5.09 -3.52 4.40
C ALA A 198 -4.60 -4.85 4.99
N VAL A 199 -3.65 -5.50 4.33
CA VAL A 199 -2.97 -6.66 4.92
C VAL A 199 -1.75 -6.10 5.63
N ASN A 200 -1.86 -5.96 6.94
CA ASN A 200 -0.75 -5.54 7.78
C ASN A 200 -0.02 -6.79 8.25
N THR A 201 1.25 -6.91 7.89
CA THR A 201 2.15 -7.93 8.42
C THR A 201 2.55 -7.52 9.84
N TYR A 202 1.93 -8.15 10.84
CA TYR A 202 2.34 -7.99 12.23
C TYR A 202 3.50 -8.95 12.48
N THR A 203 4.71 -8.43 12.61
CA THR A 203 5.93 -9.22 12.85
C THR A 203 6.24 -9.44 14.34
N GLU A 204 5.50 -8.78 15.22
CA GLU A 204 5.56 -9.07 16.65
C GLU A 204 4.73 -10.34 16.94
N SER A 205 5.28 -11.22 17.78
CA SER A 205 4.57 -12.40 18.24
C SER A 205 3.31 -11.95 19.00
N LEU A 206 2.15 -12.55 18.70
CA LEU A 206 0.87 -12.35 19.40
C LEU A 206 0.91 -12.90 20.84
N VAL A 207 2.04 -12.75 21.54
CA VAL A 207 2.15 -13.10 22.96
C VAL A 207 1.51 -11.97 23.75
N SER A 208 0.57 -12.32 24.63
CA SER A 208 -0.24 -11.34 25.36
C SER A 208 0.63 -10.37 26.14
N LEU A 209 0.36 -9.07 25.98
CA LEU A 209 0.71 -8.06 26.97
C LEU A 209 -0.11 -8.35 28.24
N ASN A 210 0.54 -9.00 29.20
CA ASN A 210 0.06 -9.45 30.51
C ASN A 210 -0.81 -10.72 30.51
N GLY A 211 -0.27 -11.75 31.17
CA GLY A 211 -0.77 -13.12 31.16
C GLY A 211 -2.24 -13.29 31.55
N PHE A 212 -2.93 -14.11 30.77
CA PHE A 212 -4.22 -14.67 31.15
C PHE A 212 -4.04 -15.50 32.43
N LYS A 213 -4.65 -15.07 33.53
CA LYS A 213 -4.94 -15.98 34.65
C LYS A 213 -6.18 -16.76 34.31
N GLN A 214 -6.02 -18.07 34.19
CA GLN A 214 -7.13 -19.00 34.13
C GLN A 214 -7.92 -18.85 35.43
N GLN A 215 -9.20 -18.52 35.33
CA GLN A 215 -10.09 -18.48 36.48
C GLN A 215 -10.50 -19.93 36.75
N ASP A 216 -10.08 -20.47 37.89
CA ASP A 216 -10.48 -21.80 38.32
C ASP A 216 -12.02 -21.83 38.45
N GLU A 217 -12.65 -22.67 37.63
CA GLU A 217 -14.04 -23.07 37.85
C GLU A 217 -14.08 -23.95 39.10
N SER A 218 -14.30 -23.32 40.24
CA SER A 218 -14.82 -23.99 41.43
C SER A 218 -15.99 -23.17 41.96
N SER A 219 -17.21 -23.67 41.71
CA SER A 219 -18.34 -23.66 42.65
C SER A 219 -19.64 -24.08 41.94
N LYS A 220 -19.97 -25.37 42.02
CA LYS A 220 -21.26 -25.82 42.56
C LYS A 220 -21.15 -27.26 43.05
#